data_AF-A0A453D3N3-F1
#
_entry.id   AF-A0A453D3N3-F1
#
_cell.length_a   1.000
_cell.length_b   1.000
_cell.length_c   1.000
_cell.angle_alpha   90.00
_cell.angle_beta   90.00
_cell.angle_gamma   90.00
#
_symmetry.space_group_name_H-M   'P 1'
#
loop_
_entity.id
_entity.type
_entity.pdbx_description
1 polymer ?
#
loop_
_entity_poly.entity_id
_entity_poly.type
_entity_poly.pdbx_seq_one_letter_code
_entity_poly.pdbx_strand_id
1 'polypeptide(L)'
;PRAAVIGAVGTIAKAYVSLLNTTTVHNADALHRLVSSRPPGTPLLTVSNHMSTIDDPFMWGFKGFPITDSKLARWVLTAEDICFRNVFMSYMFRLGKCVPITRGAGIYQDHMNEALEVLSTGGWLHSFPEGKVAQDHQPIRRLKWGTASLIVRAPVTPIVLPIVHTGFEKVMPEKSFFGRRPPLPLCGKEIKIIVGEPVDFDLPGLKQVAAMIPQDTSFERKGWPTITPEGLDEAAQRWLYQKMSDKIQSAMESLRKTLLNLKQH
;
A
#
# COMPACT_ATOMS: atom_id res chain seq x y z
N PRO A 1 2.85 24.94 -2.15
CA PRO A 1 3.52 24.12 -1.11
C PRO A 1 3.61 22.61 -1.45
N ARG A 2 2.49 21.94 -1.76
CA ARG A 2 2.48 20.49 -2.08
C ARG A 2 3.40 20.09 -3.23
N ALA A 3 3.32 20.81 -4.37
CA ALA A 3 4.16 20.53 -5.52
C ALA A 3 5.67 20.63 -5.21
N ALA A 4 6.07 21.59 -4.38
CA ALA A 4 7.46 21.75 -3.94
C ALA A 4 7.92 20.57 -3.06
N VAL A 5 7.10 20.14 -2.09
CA VAL A 5 7.43 19.00 -1.22
C VAL A 5 7.54 17.71 -2.03
N ILE A 6 6.56 17.42 -2.89
CA ILE A 6 6.58 16.22 -3.75
C ILE A 6 7.75 16.28 -4.73
N GLY A 7 8.03 17.44 -5.34
CA GLY A 7 9.16 17.61 -6.24
C GLY A 7 10.51 17.36 -5.54
N ALA A 8 10.70 17.93 -4.34
CA ALA A 8 11.93 17.76 -3.57
C ALA A 8 12.13 16.31 -3.11
N VAL A 9 11.12 15.72 -2.47
CA VAL A 9 11.15 14.34 -1.98
C VAL A 9 11.29 13.35 -3.15
N GLY A 10 10.57 13.58 -4.24
CA GLY A 10 10.66 12.78 -5.46
C GLY A 10 12.03 12.85 -6.12
N THR A 11 12.68 14.02 -6.10
CA THR A 11 14.06 14.19 -6.60
C THR A 11 15.06 13.40 -5.76
N ILE A 12 14.94 13.44 -4.43
CA ILE A 12 15.81 12.67 -3.52
C ILE A 12 15.61 11.16 -3.75
N ALA A 13 14.36 10.71 -3.78
CA ALA A 13 14.04 9.31 -4.05
C ALA A 13 14.60 8.86 -5.41
N LYS A 14 14.44 9.68 -6.45
CA LYS A 14 14.98 9.39 -7.79
C LYS A 14 16.51 9.32 -7.80
N ALA A 15 17.20 10.21 -7.09
CA ALA A 15 18.66 10.16 -6.95
C ALA A 15 19.11 8.86 -6.27
N TYR A 16 18.50 8.49 -5.15
CA TYR A 16 18.86 7.26 -4.45
C TYR A 16 18.57 5.99 -5.25
N VAL A 17 17.42 5.94 -5.90
CA VAL A 17 16.94 4.71 -6.55
C VAL A 17 17.52 4.54 -7.95
N SER A 18 17.63 5.62 -8.72
CA SER A 18 18.08 5.56 -10.12
C SER A 18 19.56 5.88 -10.33
N LEU A 19 20.23 6.56 -9.39
CA LEU A 19 21.63 7.00 -9.57
C LEU A 19 22.58 6.35 -8.56
N LEU A 20 22.21 6.33 -7.27
CA LEU A 20 23.09 5.85 -6.20
C LEU A 20 22.96 4.34 -5.93
N ASN A 21 21.96 3.69 -6.51
CA ASN A 21 21.71 2.26 -6.42
C ASN A 21 21.35 1.69 -7.79
N THR A 22 21.47 0.38 -7.95
CA THR A 22 21.07 -0.32 -9.17
C THR A 22 19.64 -0.80 -9.02
N THR A 23 18.72 -0.28 -9.84
CA THR A 23 17.30 -0.64 -9.77
C THR A 23 16.84 -1.34 -11.04
N THR A 24 16.21 -2.52 -10.88
CA THR A 24 15.50 -3.22 -11.96
C THR A 24 14.01 -3.23 -11.64
N VAL A 25 13.19 -2.85 -12.62
CA VAL A 25 11.72 -2.87 -12.48
C VAL A 25 11.11 -3.71 -13.60
N HIS A 26 10.45 -4.79 -13.21
CA HIS A 26 9.70 -5.65 -14.13
C HIS A 26 8.26 -5.14 -14.26
N ASN A 27 7.75 -5.09 -15.49
CA ASN A 27 6.39 -4.65 -15.83
C ASN A 27 6.09 -3.18 -15.43
N ALA A 28 7.10 -2.31 -15.50
CA ALA A 28 6.97 -0.89 -15.17
C ALA A 28 5.91 -0.17 -16.03
N ASP A 29 5.76 -0.59 -17.29
CA ASP A 29 4.80 0.00 -18.24
C ASP A 29 3.35 -0.20 -17.81
N ALA A 30 3.01 -1.33 -17.19
CA ALA A 30 1.67 -1.57 -16.66
C ALA A 30 1.32 -0.54 -15.57
N LEU A 31 2.24 -0.29 -14.64
CA LEU A 31 2.07 0.75 -13.61
C LEU A 31 1.93 2.14 -14.26
N HIS A 32 2.84 2.50 -15.18
CA HIS A 32 2.81 3.81 -15.83
C HIS A 32 1.50 4.04 -16.61
N ARG A 33 1.03 3.04 -17.35
CA ARG A 33 -0.24 3.07 -18.08
C ARG A 33 -1.44 3.28 -17.14
N LEU A 34 -1.49 2.56 -16.01
CA LEU A 34 -2.57 2.71 -15.04
C LEU A 34 -2.54 4.07 -14.33
N VAL A 35 -1.36 4.62 -14.08
CA VAL A 35 -1.22 5.94 -13.44
C VAL A 35 -1.64 7.07 -14.39
N SER A 36 -1.23 6.98 -15.66
CA SER A 36 -1.38 8.07 -16.62
C SER A 36 -2.64 7.99 -17.48
N SER A 37 -3.16 6.78 -17.72
CA SER A 37 -4.14 6.55 -18.80
C SER A 37 -5.31 5.63 -18.40
N ARG A 38 -5.54 5.36 -17.11
CA ARG A 38 -6.75 4.64 -16.67
C ARG A 38 -8.01 5.47 -16.98
N PRO A 39 -9.17 4.84 -17.25
CA PRO A 39 -10.39 5.57 -17.56
C PRO A 39 -10.75 6.58 -16.44
N PRO A 40 -11.28 7.77 -16.78
CA PRO A 40 -11.69 8.76 -15.79
C PRO A 40 -12.64 8.17 -14.75
N GLY A 41 -12.47 8.55 -13.49
CA GLY A 41 -13.27 8.02 -12.38
C GLY A 41 -12.91 6.59 -11.95
N THR A 42 -11.99 5.90 -12.64
CA THR A 42 -11.54 4.56 -12.23
C THR A 42 -10.46 4.68 -11.15
N PRO A 43 -10.71 4.21 -9.92
CA PRO A 43 -9.75 4.33 -8.83
C PRO A 43 -8.63 3.31 -8.96
N LEU A 44 -7.42 3.66 -8.50
CA LEU A 44 -6.27 2.76 -8.46
C LEU A 44 -5.83 2.55 -7.02
N LEU A 45 -5.73 1.29 -6.59
CA LEU A 45 -5.21 0.89 -5.30
C LEU A 45 -3.97 0.02 -5.48
N THR A 46 -2.78 0.59 -5.29
CA THR A 46 -1.54 -0.19 -5.32
C THR A 46 -1.25 -0.79 -3.94
N VAL A 47 -0.83 -2.04 -3.89
CA VAL A 47 -0.49 -2.75 -2.64
C VAL A 47 0.93 -3.30 -2.71
N SER A 48 1.70 -3.16 -1.64
CA SER A 48 3.10 -3.62 -1.59
C SER A 48 3.47 -4.31 -0.30
N ASN A 49 4.46 -5.22 -0.37
CA ASN A 49 5.18 -5.65 0.82
C ASN A 49 5.92 -4.45 1.44
N HIS A 50 6.24 -4.52 2.72
CA HIS A 50 6.87 -3.43 3.45
C HIS A 50 8.20 -3.88 4.07
N MET A 51 9.31 -3.54 3.43
CA MET A 51 10.67 -3.93 3.82
C MET A 51 11.45 -2.77 4.46
N SER A 52 11.02 -1.52 4.29
CA SER A 52 11.69 -0.39 4.89
C SER A 52 10.78 0.83 5.04
N THR A 53 11.06 1.66 6.03
CA THR A 53 10.38 2.96 6.19
C THR A 53 10.61 3.95 5.04
N ILE A 54 11.55 3.66 4.12
CA ILE A 54 11.80 4.46 2.92
C ILE A 54 11.11 3.88 1.67
N ASP A 55 10.45 2.71 1.77
CA ASP A 55 9.74 2.09 0.65
C ASP A 55 8.85 3.12 -0.04
N ASP A 56 8.09 3.88 0.74
CA ASP A 56 7.51 5.14 0.30
C ASP A 56 8.39 6.29 0.81
N PRO A 57 8.99 7.11 -0.09
CA PRO A 57 8.68 7.29 -1.50
C PRO A 57 9.62 6.56 -2.50
N PHE A 58 10.59 5.76 -2.05
CA PHE A 58 11.68 5.29 -2.93
C PHE A 58 11.23 4.27 -3.98
N MET A 59 10.20 3.48 -3.72
CA MET A 59 9.62 2.55 -4.70
C MET A 59 9.24 3.22 -6.03
N TRP A 60 8.96 4.52 -6.01
CA TRP A 60 8.52 5.28 -7.18
C TRP A 60 9.69 6.02 -7.86
N GLY A 61 10.91 5.92 -7.31
CA GLY A 61 12.08 6.66 -7.75
C GLY A 61 12.82 6.05 -8.95
N PHE A 62 12.28 5.03 -9.60
CA PHE A 62 12.94 4.35 -10.71
C PHE A 62 12.93 5.17 -12.01
N LYS A 63 13.84 4.84 -12.92
CA LYS A 63 14.05 5.57 -14.17
C LYS A 63 12.76 5.56 -15.01
N GLY A 64 12.39 6.73 -15.53
CA GLY A 64 11.19 6.91 -16.36
C GLY A 64 9.89 7.18 -15.57
N PHE A 65 9.83 6.90 -14.26
CA PHE A 65 8.62 7.17 -13.48
C PHE A 65 8.49 8.65 -13.10
N PRO A 66 7.29 9.27 -13.17
CA PRO A 66 7.09 10.70 -12.93
C PRO A 66 6.86 11.03 -11.44
N ILE A 67 7.72 10.53 -10.54
CA ILE A 67 7.58 10.75 -9.08
C ILE A 67 7.55 12.23 -8.65
N THR A 68 8.17 13.12 -9.43
CA THR A 68 8.21 14.56 -9.14
C THR A 68 6.94 15.30 -9.58
N ASP A 69 6.04 14.63 -10.32
CA ASP A 69 4.77 15.23 -10.72
C ASP A 69 3.72 15.09 -9.61
N SER A 70 3.41 16.21 -8.96
CA SER A 70 2.41 16.28 -7.89
C SER A 70 0.97 15.94 -8.33
N LYS A 71 0.64 16.05 -9.61
CA LYS A 71 -0.67 15.66 -10.15
C LYS A 71 -0.79 14.14 -10.24
N LEU A 72 0.30 13.46 -10.60
CA LEU A 72 0.37 12.00 -10.70
C LEU A 72 0.74 11.32 -9.37
N ALA A 73 1.12 12.08 -8.33
CA ALA A 73 1.46 11.50 -7.03
C ALA A 73 0.26 10.82 -6.34
N ARG A 74 0.45 9.58 -5.89
CA ARG A 74 -0.50 8.85 -5.05
C ARG A 74 -0.69 9.45 -3.67
N TRP A 75 -1.83 9.17 -3.08
CA TRP A 75 -2.01 9.17 -1.63
C TRP A 75 -1.46 7.88 -1.04
N VAL A 76 -1.00 7.90 0.21
CA VAL A 76 -0.45 6.71 0.88
C VAL A 76 -0.91 6.64 2.34
N LEU A 77 -1.28 5.44 2.79
CA LEU A 77 -1.60 5.20 4.19
C LEU A 77 -0.31 5.11 5.02
N THR A 78 -0.24 5.86 6.11
CA THR A 78 0.98 6.02 6.91
C THR A 78 0.68 5.93 8.40
N ALA A 79 1.60 5.38 9.18
CA ALA A 79 1.38 5.18 10.61
C ALA A 79 1.44 6.53 11.35
N GLU A 80 0.36 6.87 12.05
CA GLU A 80 0.21 8.15 12.76
C GLU A 80 1.32 8.36 13.81
N ASP A 81 1.58 7.32 14.61
CA ASP A 81 2.59 7.26 15.68
C ASP A 81 4.04 7.46 15.19
N ILE A 82 4.29 7.34 13.88
CA ILE A 82 5.62 7.49 13.28
C ILE A 82 5.73 8.78 12.48
N CYS A 83 4.75 9.07 11.62
CA CYS A 83 4.80 10.14 10.63
C CYS A 83 4.19 11.46 11.13
N PHE A 84 3.36 11.45 12.16
CA PHE A 84 2.56 12.62 12.60
C PHE A 84 2.83 13.01 14.06
N ARG A 85 4.07 12.84 14.50
CA ARG A 85 4.49 13.03 15.90
C ARG A 85 4.54 14.49 16.38
N ASN A 86 4.57 15.45 15.46
CA ASN A 86 4.57 16.88 15.77
C ASN A 86 4.00 17.69 14.60
N VAL A 87 3.64 18.95 14.85
CA VAL A 87 2.97 19.84 13.88
C VAL A 87 3.76 19.96 12.56
N PHE A 88 5.08 20.11 12.63
CA PHE A 88 5.92 20.24 11.45
C PHE A 88 5.91 18.96 10.60
N MET A 89 6.15 17.80 11.22
CA MET A 89 6.10 16.51 10.54
C MET A 89 4.71 16.27 9.94
N SER A 90 3.65 16.46 10.73
CA SER A 90 2.27 16.31 10.27
C SER A 90 2.01 17.18 9.04
N TYR A 91 2.40 18.46 9.07
CA TYR A 91 2.26 19.34 7.91
C TYR A 91 3.01 18.82 6.68
N MET A 92 4.27 18.40 6.82
CA MET A 92 5.08 17.89 5.71
C MET A 92 4.53 16.59 5.11
N PHE A 93 4.11 15.63 5.95
CA PHE A 93 3.51 14.37 5.49
C PHE A 93 2.14 14.60 4.82
N ARG A 94 1.31 15.52 5.33
CA ARG A 94 0.06 15.92 4.65
C ARG A 94 0.31 16.59 3.30
N LEU A 95 1.35 17.42 3.17
CA LEU A 95 1.76 17.96 1.88
C LEU A 95 2.18 16.85 0.91
N GLY A 96 2.87 15.82 1.39
CA GLY A 96 3.25 14.62 0.64
C GLY A 96 2.11 13.65 0.30
N LYS A 97 0.84 14.01 0.54
CA LYS A 97 -0.35 13.17 0.35
C LYS A 97 -0.36 11.91 1.24
N CYS A 98 0.12 12.02 2.47
CA CYS A 98 0.04 10.93 3.45
C CYS A 98 -1.24 11.04 4.30
N VAL A 99 -1.96 9.93 4.40
CA VAL A 99 -3.15 9.76 5.24
C VAL A 99 -2.72 9.04 6.53
N PRO A 100 -2.88 9.67 7.71
CA PRO A 100 -2.50 9.05 8.98
C PRO A 100 -3.44 7.90 9.34
N ILE A 101 -2.90 6.79 9.82
CA ILE A 101 -3.65 5.62 10.27
C ILE A 101 -3.23 5.30 11.69
N THR A 102 -4.19 5.33 12.61
CA THR A 102 -4.02 4.95 14.00
C THR A 102 -3.99 3.44 14.11
N ARG A 103 -2.87 2.89 14.59
CA ARG A 103 -2.72 1.44 14.79
C ARG A 103 -3.60 0.98 15.95
N GLY A 104 -4.33 -0.12 15.74
CA GLY A 104 -5.20 -0.70 16.76
C GLY A 104 -6.60 -0.07 16.84
N ALA A 105 -6.85 1.06 16.19
CA ALA A 105 -8.16 1.72 16.15
C ALA A 105 -9.21 1.01 15.26
N GLY A 106 -8.83 -0.08 14.59
CA GLY A 106 -9.69 -0.79 13.64
C GLY A 106 -9.74 -0.16 12.25
N ILE A 107 -10.61 -0.70 11.39
CA ILE A 107 -10.74 -0.31 9.98
C ILE A 107 -11.81 0.78 9.72
N TYR A 108 -12.60 1.12 10.75
CA TYR A 108 -13.63 2.16 10.72
C TYR A 108 -13.18 3.42 11.47
N GLN A 109 -11.99 3.91 11.12
CA GLN A 109 -11.44 5.17 11.63
C GLN A 109 -11.61 6.29 10.59
N ASP A 110 -11.66 7.55 11.04
CA ASP A 110 -11.96 8.71 10.18
C ASP A 110 -11.03 8.83 8.97
N HIS A 111 -9.75 8.56 9.14
CA HIS A 111 -8.78 8.61 8.04
C HIS A 111 -8.96 7.48 7.01
N MET A 112 -9.65 6.39 7.35
CA MET A 112 -10.08 5.42 6.35
C MET A 112 -11.22 5.98 5.49
N ASN A 113 -12.06 6.87 6.02
CA ASN A 113 -13.07 7.57 5.23
C ASN A 113 -12.42 8.58 4.27
N GLU A 114 -11.37 9.29 4.72
CA GLU A 114 -10.55 10.13 3.83
C GLU A 114 -9.93 9.30 2.67
N ALA A 115 -9.42 8.10 2.97
CA ALA A 115 -8.92 7.20 1.95
C ALA A 115 -10.04 6.72 0.98
N LEU A 116 -11.27 6.54 1.46
CA LEU A 116 -12.43 6.26 0.61
C LEU A 116 -12.81 7.44 -0.28
N GLU A 117 -12.67 8.68 0.18
CA GLU A 117 -12.89 9.88 -0.65
C GLU A 117 -11.86 9.99 -1.79
N VAL A 118 -10.61 9.61 -1.54
CA VAL A 118 -9.59 9.49 -2.60
C VAL A 118 -10.03 8.47 -3.64
N LEU A 119 -10.55 7.31 -3.20
CA LEU A 119 -11.00 6.28 -4.13
C LEU A 119 -12.29 6.70 -4.86
N SER A 120 -13.26 7.32 -4.19
CA SER A 120 -14.54 7.73 -4.79
C SER A 120 -14.38 8.74 -5.92
N THR A 121 -13.28 9.50 -5.90
CA THR A 121 -12.94 10.49 -6.94
C THR A 121 -12.06 9.93 -8.06
N GLY A 122 -11.83 8.61 -8.12
CA GLY A 122 -10.95 7.97 -9.12
C GLY A 122 -9.46 8.17 -8.85
N GLY A 123 -9.11 8.58 -7.63
CA GLY A 123 -7.74 8.83 -7.20
C GLY A 123 -6.87 7.57 -7.16
N TRP A 124 -5.58 7.80 -6.94
CA TRP A 124 -4.60 6.75 -6.73
C TRP A 124 -4.19 6.70 -5.26
N LEU A 125 -4.45 5.56 -4.62
CA LEU A 125 -4.09 5.26 -3.23
C LEU A 125 -3.08 4.11 -3.19
N HIS A 126 -2.10 4.21 -2.28
CA HIS A 126 -1.14 3.17 -1.99
C HIS A 126 -1.25 2.68 -0.55
N SER A 127 -1.10 1.37 -0.36
CA SER A 127 -1.15 0.74 0.95
C SER A 127 -0.06 -0.33 1.12
N PHE A 128 0.48 -0.39 2.33
CA PHE A 128 1.30 -1.50 2.81
C PHE A 128 0.45 -2.40 3.72
N PRO A 129 -0.29 -3.38 3.16
CA PRO A 129 -1.28 -4.16 3.91
C PRO A 129 -0.69 -5.01 5.04
N GLU A 130 0.64 -5.21 5.11
CA GLU A 130 1.29 -5.87 6.26
C GLU A 130 1.21 -5.02 7.55
N GLY A 131 1.03 -3.70 7.42
CA GLY A 131 0.83 -2.74 8.53
C GLY A 131 2.09 -2.39 9.32
N LYS A 132 3.22 -3.03 9.04
CA LYS A 132 4.54 -2.75 9.64
C LYS A 132 5.65 -3.23 8.72
N VAL A 133 6.81 -2.55 8.79
CA VAL A 133 8.07 -3.01 8.17
C VAL A 133 8.42 -4.41 8.68
N ALA A 134 8.83 -5.29 7.77
CA ALA A 134 9.19 -6.66 8.05
C ALA A 134 10.40 -7.10 7.20
N GLN A 135 11.62 -6.79 7.65
CA GLN A 135 12.85 -7.11 6.90
C GLN A 135 13.19 -8.60 6.86
N ASP A 136 12.91 -9.32 7.96
CA ASP A 136 13.31 -10.72 8.13
C ASP A 136 12.18 -11.74 7.88
N HIS A 137 10.99 -11.29 7.49
CA HIS A 137 9.82 -12.18 7.42
C HIS A 137 9.55 -12.60 5.98
N GLN A 138 9.74 -13.89 5.72
CA GLN A 138 9.30 -14.56 4.50
C GLN A 138 8.59 -15.85 4.91
N PRO A 139 7.42 -16.19 4.33
CA PRO A 139 6.70 -15.52 3.24
C PRO A 139 6.04 -14.18 3.65
N ILE A 140 5.33 -13.52 2.72
CA ILE A 140 4.57 -12.29 2.99
C ILE A 140 3.62 -12.52 4.17
N ARG A 141 3.61 -11.59 5.14
CA ARG A 141 2.81 -11.74 6.35
C ARG A 141 1.32 -11.68 6.06
N ARG A 142 0.52 -12.19 7.00
CA ARG A 142 -0.94 -12.00 6.96
C ARG A 142 -1.25 -10.51 6.84
N LEU A 143 -2.03 -10.18 5.81
CA LEU A 143 -2.47 -8.83 5.52
C LEU A 143 -3.53 -8.37 6.54
N LYS A 144 -3.45 -7.09 6.92
CA LYS A 144 -4.50 -6.42 7.69
C LYS A 144 -5.70 -6.15 6.78
N TRP A 145 -6.90 -6.11 7.36
CA TRP A 145 -8.13 -5.93 6.61
C TRP A 145 -8.37 -4.51 6.08
N GLY A 146 -7.53 -3.53 6.40
CA GLY A 146 -7.73 -2.13 5.97
C GLY A 146 -7.86 -2.00 4.45
N THR A 147 -6.96 -2.60 3.68
CA THR A 147 -7.01 -2.63 2.22
C THR A 147 -8.27 -3.30 1.69
N ALA A 148 -8.65 -4.47 2.24
CA ALA A 148 -9.87 -5.16 1.86
C ALA A 148 -11.12 -4.31 2.15
N SER A 149 -11.16 -3.66 3.31
CA SER A 149 -12.23 -2.74 3.70
C SER A 149 -12.39 -1.60 2.71
N LEU A 150 -11.29 -1.02 2.23
CA LEU A 150 -11.32 0.03 1.20
C LEU A 150 -11.91 -0.47 -0.12
N ILE A 151 -11.54 -1.69 -0.55
CA ILE A 151 -12.05 -2.26 -1.81
C ILE A 151 -13.56 -2.52 -1.72
N VAL A 152 -14.03 -3.08 -0.60
CA VAL A 152 -15.45 -3.41 -0.40
C VAL A 152 -16.31 -2.15 -0.27
N ARG A 153 -15.82 -1.14 0.46
CA ARG A 153 -16.57 0.07 0.81
C ARG A 153 -16.45 1.19 -0.22
N ALA A 154 -15.53 1.09 -1.18
CA ALA A 154 -15.42 2.07 -2.25
C ALA A 154 -16.67 2.01 -3.14
N PRO A 155 -17.23 3.16 -3.57
CA PRO A 155 -18.41 3.19 -4.42
C PRO A 155 -18.16 2.61 -5.81
N VAL A 156 -16.90 2.70 -6.28
CA VAL A 156 -16.42 2.03 -7.48
C VAL A 156 -15.28 1.11 -7.04
N THR A 157 -15.36 -0.16 -7.42
CA THR A 157 -14.30 -1.13 -7.10
C THR A 157 -12.98 -0.67 -7.73
N PRO A 158 -11.93 -0.40 -6.94
CA PRO A 158 -10.65 0.04 -7.47
C PRO A 158 -9.96 -1.06 -8.28
N ILE A 159 -9.16 -0.67 -9.27
CA ILE A 159 -8.13 -1.55 -9.83
C ILE A 159 -7.10 -1.80 -8.73
N VAL A 160 -6.96 -3.05 -8.28
CA VAL A 160 -5.98 -3.42 -7.25
C VAL A 160 -4.72 -3.95 -7.90
N LEU A 161 -3.62 -3.22 -7.78
CA LEU A 161 -2.36 -3.56 -8.44
C LEU A 161 -1.31 -3.99 -7.40
N PRO A 162 -0.94 -5.29 -7.35
CA PRO A 162 0.08 -5.78 -6.44
C PRO A 162 1.47 -5.47 -6.98
N ILE A 163 2.35 -5.01 -6.09
CA ILE A 163 3.75 -4.70 -6.36
C ILE A 163 4.56 -5.41 -5.29
N VAL A 164 5.68 -6.02 -5.67
CA VAL A 164 6.62 -6.59 -4.71
C VAL A 164 8.01 -6.08 -4.99
N HIS A 165 8.76 -5.80 -3.92
CA HIS A 165 10.14 -5.35 -4.03
C HIS A 165 11.08 -6.05 -3.03
N THR A 166 12.37 -6.02 -3.36
CA THR A 166 13.48 -6.35 -2.43
C THR A 166 14.63 -5.37 -2.65
N GLY A 167 15.49 -5.23 -1.66
CA GLY A 167 16.67 -4.35 -1.70
C GLY A 167 16.55 -3.11 -0.83
N PHE A 168 15.34 -2.60 -0.57
CA PHE A 168 15.16 -1.45 0.33
C PHE A 168 15.54 -1.75 1.78
N GLU A 169 15.42 -3.01 2.22
CA GLU A 169 15.95 -3.48 3.50
C GLU A 169 17.49 -3.38 3.57
N LYS A 170 18.18 -3.44 2.43
CA LYS A 170 19.65 -3.27 2.35
C LYS A 170 20.05 -1.81 2.19
N VAL A 171 19.20 -1.00 1.55
CA VAL A 171 19.36 0.46 1.44
C VAL A 171 19.15 1.11 2.80
N MET A 172 18.19 0.63 3.58
CA MET A 172 17.88 1.18 4.90
C MET A 172 17.56 0.05 5.89
N PRO A 173 18.61 -0.65 6.38
CA PRO A 173 18.48 -1.73 7.35
C PRO A 173 18.07 -1.23 8.73
N GLU A 174 17.21 -1.98 9.43
CA GLU A 174 16.82 -1.65 10.81
C GLU A 174 17.99 -1.82 11.80
N LYS A 175 18.89 -2.76 11.53
CA LYS A 175 20.06 -3.09 12.37
C LYS A 175 21.32 -3.17 11.52
N SER A 176 22.15 -2.12 11.53
CA SER A 176 23.44 -2.10 10.81
C SER A 176 24.56 -1.53 11.66
N PHE A 177 24.43 -0.29 12.14
CA PHE A 177 25.47 0.42 12.89
C PHE A 177 25.27 0.17 14.39
N PHE A 178 25.99 -0.79 14.96
CA PHE A 178 25.87 -1.16 16.38
C PHE A 178 24.42 -1.49 16.77
N GLY A 179 23.71 -2.23 15.91
CA GLY A 179 22.31 -2.58 16.10
C GLY A 179 21.31 -1.45 15.83
N ARG A 180 21.76 -0.30 15.31
CA ARG A 180 20.91 0.83 14.93
C ARG A 180 20.80 0.98 13.41
N ARG A 181 19.73 1.64 13.00
CA ARG A 181 19.49 2.09 11.63
C ARG A 181 20.49 3.18 11.23
N PRO A 182 21.01 3.20 10.00
CA PRO A 182 21.86 4.27 9.52
C PRO A 182 21.12 5.63 9.49
N PRO A 183 21.84 6.75 9.64
CA PRO A 183 21.25 8.09 9.59
C PRO A 183 20.76 8.46 8.18
N LEU A 184 21.38 7.90 7.13
CA LEU A 184 21.04 8.11 5.73
C LEU A 184 20.91 6.77 4.99
N PRO A 185 20.13 6.71 3.89
CA PRO A 185 20.08 5.52 3.05
C PRO A 185 21.47 5.17 2.50
N LEU A 186 21.80 3.89 2.49
CA LEU A 186 23.03 3.35 1.93
C LEU A 186 22.98 3.34 0.40
N CYS A 187 24.14 3.48 -0.22
CA CYS A 187 24.32 3.46 -1.68
C CYS A 187 24.92 2.12 -2.14
N GLY A 188 24.95 1.90 -3.46
CA GLY A 188 25.57 0.73 -4.08
C GLY A 188 24.83 -0.58 -3.81
N LYS A 189 23.54 -0.52 -3.52
CA LYS A 189 22.66 -1.67 -3.31
C LYS A 189 21.87 -1.99 -4.57
N GLU A 190 21.42 -3.23 -4.65
CA GLU A 190 20.53 -3.69 -5.71
C GLU A 190 19.08 -3.64 -5.22
N ILE A 191 18.22 -2.99 -5.98
CA ILE A 191 16.77 -2.89 -5.77
C ILE A 191 16.10 -3.61 -6.94
N LYS A 192 15.19 -4.54 -6.63
CA LYS A 192 14.35 -5.20 -7.62
C LYS A 192 12.89 -4.96 -7.28
N ILE A 193 12.11 -4.52 -8.26
CA ILE A 193 10.67 -4.28 -8.15
C ILE A 193 9.98 -5.09 -9.25
N ILE A 194 8.88 -5.75 -8.93
CA ILE A 194 7.99 -6.39 -9.91
C ILE A 194 6.58 -5.84 -9.72
N VAL A 195 6.01 -5.33 -10.80
CA VAL A 195 4.60 -4.93 -10.87
C VAL A 195 3.81 -6.13 -11.40
N GLY A 196 2.82 -6.59 -10.65
CA GLY A 196 1.95 -7.68 -11.07
C GLY A 196 0.83 -7.21 -12.00
N GLU A 197 -0.08 -8.14 -12.28
CA GLU A 197 -1.32 -7.83 -12.97
C GLU A 197 -2.41 -7.41 -11.97
N PRO A 198 -3.41 -6.61 -12.40
CA PRO A 198 -4.57 -6.29 -11.59
C PRO A 198 -5.22 -7.54 -10.98
N VAL A 199 -5.49 -7.50 -9.68
CA VAL A 199 -6.23 -8.58 -9.01
C VAL A 199 -7.70 -8.48 -9.38
N ASP A 200 -8.20 -9.50 -10.05
CA ASP A 200 -9.62 -9.65 -10.34
C ASP A 200 -10.38 -10.07 -9.07
N PHE A 201 -11.52 -9.46 -8.79
CA PHE A 201 -12.40 -9.84 -7.70
C PHE A 201 -13.82 -10.00 -8.22
N ASP A 202 -14.39 -11.20 -8.08
CA ASP A 202 -15.84 -11.40 -8.14
C ASP A 202 -16.46 -10.86 -6.85
N LEU A 203 -16.43 -9.53 -6.68
CA LEU A 203 -16.96 -8.87 -5.50
C LEU A 203 -18.46 -9.13 -5.31
N PRO A 204 -19.31 -9.10 -6.36
CA PRO A 204 -20.71 -9.48 -6.23
C PRO A 204 -20.90 -10.91 -5.71
N GLY A 205 -20.21 -11.91 -6.28
CA GLY A 205 -20.30 -13.29 -5.82
C GLY A 205 -19.77 -13.48 -4.40
N LEU A 206 -18.64 -12.83 -4.07
CA LEU A 206 -18.10 -12.85 -2.70
C LEU A 206 -19.06 -12.24 -1.68
N LYS A 207 -19.76 -11.16 -2.03
CA LYS A 207 -20.79 -10.55 -1.17
C LYS A 207 -22.00 -11.47 -0.98
N GLN A 208 -22.44 -12.17 -2.03
CA GLN A 208 -23.52 -13.16 -1.93
C GLN A 208 -23.14 -14.31 -0.98
N VAL A 209 -21.93 -14.85 -1.10
CA VAL A 209 -21.46 -15.91 -0.19
C VAL A 209 -21.31 -15.38 1.24
N ALA A 210 -20.83 -14.15 1.41
CA ALA A 210 -20.73 -13.52 2.74
C ALA A 210 -22.11 -13.39 3.41
N ALA A 211 -23.16 -13.07 2.65
CA ALA A 211 -24.52 -12.96 3.16
C ALA A 211 -25.13 -14.30 3.63
N MET A 212 -24.55 -15.43 3.22
CA MET A 212 -24.96 -16.78 3.65
C MET A 212 -24.22 -17.25 4.92
N ILE A 213 -23.24 -16.48 5.41
CA ILE A 213 -22.53 -16.81 6.65
C ILE A 213 -23.53 -16.69 7.83
N PRO A 214 -23.66 -17.71 8.69
CA PRO A 214 -24.56 -17.65 9.83
C PRO A 214 -24.27 -16.44 10.71
N GLN A 215 -25.33 -15.74 11.11
CA GLN A 215 -25.20 -14.60 12.01
C GLN A 215 -24.76 -15.07 13.39
N ASP A 216 -23.71 -14.47 13.92
CA ASP A 216 -23.29 -14.71 15.30
C ASP A 216 -23.84 -13.60 16.20
N THR A 217 -24.90 -13.92 16.93
CA THR A 217 -25.56 -12.99 17.86
C THR A 217 -24.82 -12.82 19.19
N SER A 218 -23.72 -13.55 19.42
CA SER A 218 -23.03 -13.62 20.73
C SER A 218 -21.84 -12.67 20.89
N PHE A 219 -21.42 -11.97 19.84
CA PHE A 219 -20.21 -11.15 19.87
C PHE A 219 -20.42 -9.71 20.32
N GLU A 220 -19.60 -9.26 21.29
CA GLU A 220 -19.43 -7.84 21.61
C GLU A 220 -18.83 -7.07 20.42
N ARG A 221 -19.57 -6.09 19.93
CA ARG A 221 -19.19 -5.26 18.77
C ARG A 221 -18.08 -4.27 19.17
N LYS A 222 -16.84 -4.56 18.79
CA LYS A 222 -15.70 -3.65 19.04
C LYS A 222 -15.57 -2.60 17.93
N GLY A 223 -16.50 -1.63 17.90
CA GLY A 223 -16.41 -0.46 17.01
C GLY A 223 -16.77 -0.70 15.53
N TRP A 224 -17.45 -1.81 15.23
CA TRP A 224 -17.98 -2.09 13.89
C TRP A 224 -19.38 -1.47 13.72
N PRO A 225 -19.72 -0.93 12.52
CA PRO A 225 -21.02 -0.33 12.28
C PRO A 225 -22.15 -1.37 12.39
N THR A 226 -23.28 -0.95 12.96
CA THR A 226 -24.46 -1.77 13.23
C THR A 226 -25.04 -2.43 11.98
N ILE A 227 -25.08 -1.68 10.87
CA ILE A 227 -25.63 -2.09 9.58
C ILE A 227 -24.81 -1.36 8.51
N THR A 228 -24.18 -2.12 7.60
CA THR A 228 -23.59 -1.53 6.39
C THR A 228 -24.71 -1.27 5.37
N PRO A 229 -24.52 -0.37 4.39
CA PRO A 229 -25.50 -0.15 3.31
C PRO A 229 -25.95 -1.44 2.61
N GLU A 230 -25.17 -2.51 2.73
CA GLU A 230 -25.34 -3.81 2.08
C GLU A 230 -25.89 -4.89 3.02
N GLY A 231 -26.19 -4.55 4.29
CA GLY A 231 -26.84 -5.46 5.24
C GLY A 231 -25.96 -6.60 5.79
N LEU A 232 -24.65 -6.61 5.50
CA LEU A 232 -23.74 -7.63 6.04
C LEU A 232 -23.43 -7.35 7.51
N ASP A 233 -23.57 -8.37 8.36
CA ASP A 233 -23.17 -8.32 9.76
C ASP A 233 -21.64 -8.40 9.96
N GLU A 234 -21.17 -8.34 11.20
CA GLU A 234 -19.73 -8.34 11.47
C GLU A 234 -19.05 -9.65 11.04
N ALA A 235 -19.68 -10.81 11.25
CA ALA A 235 -19.12 -12.11 10.88
C ALA A 235 -18.94 -12.24 9.36
N ALA A 236 -19.98 -11.89 8.61
CA ALA A 236 -19.97 -11.85 7.16
C ALA A 236 -18.90 -10.87 6.61
N GLN A 237 -18.79 -9.67 7.19
CA GLN A 237 -17.77 -8.71 6.78
C GLN A 237 -16.35 -9.21 7.07
N ARG A 238 -16.11 -9.79 8.25
CA ARG A 238 -14.79 -10.36 8.60
C ARG A 238 -14.41 -11.48 7.64
N TRP A 239 -15.35 -12.36 7.28
CA TRP A 239 -15.14 -13.40 6.29
C TRP A 239 -14.78 -12.79 4.92
N LEU A 240 -15.56 -11.80 4.46
CA LEU A 240 -15.34 -11.14 3.18
C LEU A 240 -13.96 -10.48 3.12
N TYR A 241 -13.61 -9.70 4.14
CA TYR A 241 -12.31 -9.04 4.22
C TYR A 241 -11.17 -10.05 4.29
N GLN A 242 -11.34 -11.16 5.01
CA GLN A 242 -10.34 -12.23 5.03
C GLN A 242 -10.13 -12.83 3.63
N LYS A 243 -11.19 -13.18 2.91
CA LYS A 243 -11.09 -13.73 1.54
C LYS A 243 -10.39 -12.78 0.57
N MET A 244 -10.71 -11.49 0.64
CA MET A 244 -10.06 -10.49 -0.21
C MET A 244 -8.59 -10.30 0.16
N SER A 245 -8.28 -10.21 1.45
CA SER A 245 -6.90 -10.16 1.93
C SER A 245 -6.09 -11.39 1.50
N ASP A 246 -6.67 -12.59 1.58
CA ASP A 246 -6.00 -13.84 1.18
C ASP A 246 -5.70 -13.87 -0.33
N LYS A 247 -6.62 -13.38 -1.16
CA LYS A 247 -6.43 -13.28 -2.61
C LYS A 247 -5.29 -12.30 -2.96
N ILE A 248 -5.25 -11.14 -2.30
CA ILE A 248 -4.17 -10.15 -2.46
C ILE A 248 -2.84 -10.74 -1.99
N GLN A 249 -2.82 -11.38 -0.82
CA GLN A 249 -1.61 -11.98 -0.26
C GLN A 249 -1.06 -13.05 -1.20
N SER A 250 -1.92 -13.88 -1.79
CA SER A 250 -1.54 -14.92 -2.74
C SER A 250 -0.95 -14.33 -4.03
N ALA A 251 -1.54 -13.26 -4.56
CA ALA A 251 -0.98 -12.53 -5.71
C ALA A 251 0.41 -11.95 -5.40
N MET A 252 0.56 -11.28 -4.25
CA MET A 252 1.86 -10.73 -3.83
C MET A 252 2.89 -11.85 -3.58
N GLU A 253 2.49 -12.96 -2.98
CA GLU A 253 3.39 -14.09 -2.69
C GLU A 253 3.86 -14.78 -3.98
N SER A 254 2.99 -14.86 -4.99
CA SER A 254 3.38 -15.31 -6.34
C SER A 254 4.45 -14.39 -6.94
N LEU A 255 4.24 -13.07 -6.90
CA LEU A 255 5.24 -12.09 -7.36
C LEU A 255 6.57 -12.20 -6.61
N ARG A 256 6.52 -12.40 -5.29
CA ARG A 256 7.73 -12.59 -4.46
C ARG A 256 8.53 -13.80 -4.92
N LYS A 257 7.87 -14.94 -5.16
CA LYS A 257 8.52 -16.16 -5.66
C LYS A 257 9.15 -15.93 -7.03
N THR A 258 8.45 -15.27 -7.95
CA THR A 258 9.01 -14.87 -9.25
C THR A 258 10.26 -14.01 -9.09
N LEU A 259 10.22 -13.01 -8.22
CA LEU A 259 11.35 -12.11 -7.97
C LEU A 259 12.57 -12.83 -7.35
N LEU A 260 12.35 -13.87 -6.53
CA LEU A 260 13.41 -14.72 -6.00
C LEU A 260 14.04 -15.61 -7.06
N ASN A 261 13.24 -16.17 -7.98
CA ASN A 261 13.76 -16.98 -9.08
C ASN A 261 14.61 -16.14 -10.04
N LEU A 262 14.26 -14.86 -10.24
CA LEU A 262 15.08 -13.89 -10.99
C LEU A 262 16.40 -13.49 -10.28
N LYS A 263 16.69 -14.00 -9.08
CA LYS A 263 18.00 -13.82 -8.42
C LYS A 263 18.97 -14.99 -8.68
N GLN A 264 18.50 -16.10 -9.22
CA GLN A 264 19.31 -17.32 -9.42
C GLN A 264 20.00 -17.37 -10.79
N HIS A 265 19.79 -16.36 -11.63
CA HIS A 265 20.40 -16.17 -12.95
C HIS A 265 21.01 -14.78 -13.05
#